data_AF-A0A8B9XXQ4-F1
#
_entry.id   AF-A0A8B9XXQ4-F1
#
_cell.length_a   1.000
_cell.length_b   1.000
_cell.length_c   1.000
_cell.angle_alpha   90.00
_cell.angle_beta   90.00
_cell.angle_gamma   90.00
#
_symmetry.space_group_name_H-M   'P 1'
#
loop_
_entity.id
_entity.type
_entity.pdbx_description
1 polymer ?
#
loop_
_entity_poly.entity_id
_entity_poly.type
_entity_poly.pdbx_seq_one_letter_code
_entity_poly.pdbx_strand_id
1 'polypeptide(L)'
;MALLRKSYSEPQLKGIVTKLYSRQGYHLQLQADGTIDGTKDEDSTYTLFNLIPVGLRVVAIQGVQTKLYLAMNSEGYLYTSEHFTPECKFKESVFENYYVTYSSMIYRQQQSGRGWYLGLNKEGEIMKGNHVKKNKPAAHFLPKPLKVAMYKEPSLHDLTEFSRSGSGTPTKSRSVSGVLNGGKSMSHNEST
;
A
#
# COMPACT_ATOMS: atom_id res chain seq x y z
N MET A 1 9.39 -51.32 -14.77
CA MET A 1 9.05 -50.55 -13.56
C MET A 1 8.82 -49.10 -13.97
N ALA A 2 7.58 -48.71 -14.27
CA ALA A 2 7.24 -47.33 -14.58
C ALA A 2 7.30 -46.51 -13.28
N LEU A 3 8.25 -45.56 -13.22
CA LEU A 3 8.30 -44.58 -12.14
C LEU A 3 7.04 -43.72 -12.20
N LEU A 4 6.13 -43.91 -11.25
CA LEU A 4 5.04 -42.98 -11.00
C LEU A 4 5.66 -41.60 -10.71
N ARG A 5 5.66 -40.71 -11.70
CA ARG A 5 5.89 -39.28 -11.49
C ARG A 5 4.74 -38.78 -10.62
N LYS A 6 4.97 -38.72 -9.31
CA LYS A 6 4.12 -37.99 -8.38
C LYS A 6 4.15 -36.53 -8.85
N SER A 7 3.11 -36.07 -9.54
CA SER A 7 2.95 -34.65 -9.82
C SER A 7 2.65 -33.98 -8.48
N TYR A 8 3.68 -33.44 -7.83
CA TYR A 8 3.47 -32.50 -6.74
C TYR A 8 2.79 -31.29 -7.38
N SER A 9 1.46 -31.19 -7.23
CA SER A 9 0.74 -29.97 -7.56
C SER A 9 1.42 -28.83 -6.80
N GLU A 10 1.82 -27.77 -7.49
CA GLU A 10 2.43 -26.61 -6.84
C GLU A 10 1.53 -26.13 -5.69
N PRO A 11 2.10 -25.69 -4.54
CA PRO A 11 1.31 -25.15 -3.44
C PRO A 11 0.43 -24.00 -3.94
N GLN A 12 -0.88 -24.15 -3.78
CA GLN A 12 -1.84 -23.11 -4.11
C GLN A 12 -2.43 -22.51 -2.84
N LEU A 13 -2.30 -21.20 -2.71
CA LEU A 13 -2.85 -20.39 -1.63
C LEU A 13 -4.30 -20.03 -1.97
N LYS A 14 -5.22 -20.27 -1.03
CA LYS A 14 -6.63 -19.89 -1.18
C LYS A 14 -6.84 -18.45 -0.71
N GLY A 15 -6.88 -17.51 -1.64
CA GLY A 15 -7.14 -16.09 -1.36
C GLY A 15 -8.48 -15.62 -1.92
N ILE A 16 -8.63 -14.31 -2.06
CA ILE A 16 -9.83 -13.69 -2.62
C ILE A 16 -9.48 -12.60 -3.64
N VAL A 17 -10.41 -12.34 -4.55
CA VAL A 17 -10.50 -11.09 -5.29
C VAL A 17 -11.48 -10.19 -4.56
N THR A 18 -11.09 -8.96 -4.24
CA THR A 18 -11.87 -8.05 -3.40
C THR A 18 -11.64 -6.58 -3.77
N LYS A 19 -12.59 -5.72 -3.40
CA LYS A 19 -12.35 -4.27 -3.29
C LYS A 19 -12.07 -3.92 -1.83
N LEU A 20 -11.20 -2.95 -1.56
CA LEU A 20 -10.94 -2.45 -0.22
C LEU A 20 -11.60 -1.07 -0.04
N TYR A 21 -12.75 -1.03 0.63
CA TYR A 21 -13.47 0.21 0.87
C TYR A 21 -12.98 0.89 2.15
N SER A 22 -12.36 2.05 2.03
CA SER A 22 -11.91 2.85 3.17
C SER A 22 -13.09 3.48 3.89
N ARG A 23 -13.05 3.50 5.24
CA ARG A 23 -14.00 4.25 6.08
C ARG A 23 -14.06 5.74 5.74
N GLN A 24 -13.05 6.26 5.06
CA GLN A 24 -12.98 7.63 4.56
C GLN A 24 -13.93 7.91 3.38
N GLY A 25 -14.60 6.88 2.83
CA GLY A 25 -15.60 7.03 1.77
C GLY A 25 -15.08 6.75 0.35
N TYR A 26 -13.96 6.04 0.22
CA TYR A 26 -13.30 5.76 -1.05
C TYR A 26 -12.97 4.28 -1.20
N HIS A 27 -13.05 3.77 -2.42
CA HIS A 27 -12.41 2.52 -2.79
C HIS A 27 -10.92 2.76 -3.00
N LEU A 28 -10.06 1.99 -2.35
CA LEU A 28 -8.64 1.98 -2.70
C LEU A 28 -8.50 1.62 -4.18
N GLN A 29 -7.62 2.29 -4.90
CA GLN A 29 -7.28 1.96 -6.27
C GLN A 29 -5.76 1.94 -6.48
N LEU A 30 -5.34 1.15 -7.47
CA LEU A 30 -3.97 1.07 -7.94
C LEU A 30 -4.00 1.20 -9.46
N GLN A 31 -3.63 2.39 -9.93
CA GLN A 31 -3.74 2.81 -11.33
C GLN A 31 -2.59 2.23 -12.18
N ALA A 32 -2.73 2.30 -13.51
CA ALA A 32 -1.77 1.73 -14.46
C ALA A 32 -0.35 2.31 -14.36
N ASP A 33 -0.23 3.58 -13.95
CA ASP A 33 1.04 4.27 -13.73
C ASP A 33 1.69 3.94 -12.37
N GLY A 34 1.05 3.10 -11.55
CA GLY A 34 1.50 2.75 -10.21
C GLY A 34 1.02 3.70 -9.12
N THR A 35 0.20 4.70 -9.44
CA THR A 35 -0.39 5.60 -8.44
C THR A 35 -1.36 4.85 -7.53
N ILE A 36 -1.25 5.10 -6.21
CA ILE A 36 -2.11 4.55 -5.17
C ILE A 36 -2.89 5.69 -4.53
N ASP A 37 -4.22 5.61 -4.57
CA ASP A 37 -5.14 6.60 -4.00
C ASP A 37 -6.52 5.97 -3.78
N GLY A 38 -7.51 6.81 -3.47
CA GLY A 38 -8.90 6.44 -3.26
C GLY A 38 -9.79 7.06 -4.33
N THR A 39 -10.70 6.26 -4.90
CA THR A 39 -11.71 6.71 -5.85
C THR A 39 -13.12 6.48 -5.34
N LYS A 40 -14.06 7.28 -5.86
CA LYS A 40 -15.51 7.07 -5.69
C LYS A 40 -16.13 6.31 -6.87
N ASP A 41 -15.37 6.09 -7.94
CA ASP A 41 -15.79 5.27 -9.06
C ASP A 41 -15.78 3.79 -8.64
N GLU A 42 -16.97 3.28 -8.33
CA GLU A 42 -17.12 1.88 -7.93
C GLU A 42 -16.88 0.92 -9.10
N ASP A 43 -17.00 1.35 -10.36
CA ASP A 43 -16.87 0.47 -11.53
C ASP A 43 -15.44 0.39 -12.07
N SER A 44 -14.54 1.24 -11.56
CA SER A 44 -13.12 1.21 -11.91
C SER A 44 -12.50 -0.16 -11.65
N THR A 45 -11.95 -0.76 -12.71
CA THR A 45 -11.24 -2.05 -12.64
C THR A 45 -9.96 -2.00 -11.79
N TYR A 46 -9.41 -0.80 -11.57
CA TYR A 46 -8.22 -0.57 -10.72
C TYR A 46 -8.52 -0.67 -9.22
N THR A 47 -9.79 -0.81 -8.82
CA THR A 47 -10.20 -1.03 -7.42
C THR A 47 -10.17 -2.51 -7.02
N LEU A 48 -9.87 -3.41 -7.96
CA LEU A 48 -9.83 -4.85 -7.74
C LEU A 48 -8.44 -5.29 -7.28
N PHE A 49 -8.39 -5.97 -6.14
CA PHE A 49 -7.17 -6.52 -5.56
C PHE A 49 -7.27 -8.03 -5.35
N ASN A 50 -6.15 -8.72 -5.59
CA ASN A 50 -5.91 -10.04 -5.05
C ASN A 50 -5.43 -9.88 -3.60
N LEU A 51 -6.16 -10.44 -2.63
CA LEU A 51 -5.72 -10.60 -1.25
C LEU A 51 -5.20 -12.02 -1.09
N ILE A 52 -3.87 -12.16 -1.07
CA ILE A 52 -3.18 -13.46 -1.11
C ILE A 52 -2.62 -13.75 0.28
N PRO A 53 -3.05 -14.83 0.98
CA PRO A 53 -2.55 -15.15 2.30
C PRO A 53 -1.13 -15.73 2.21
N VAL A 54 -0.15 -15.00 2.74
CA VAL A 54 1.28 -15.36 2.71
C VAL A 54 1.83 -15.70 4.11
N GLY A 55 0.92 -15.92 5.06
CA GLY A 55 1.22 -16.27 6.44
C GLY A 55 -0.02 -16.13 7.32
N LEU A 56 0.10 -16.53 8.59
CA LEU A 56 -1.00 -16.41 9.55
C LEU A 56 -1.35 -14.93 9.77
N ARG A 57 -2.52 -14.50 9.27
CA ARG A 57 -2.96 -13.09 9.28
C ARG A 57 -1.99 -12.15 8.56
N VAL A 58 -1.28 -12.66 7.55
CA VAL A 58 -0.40 -11.86 6.71
C VAL A 58 -0.84 -12.02 5.27
N VAL A 59 -1.04 -10.90 4.59
CA VAL A 59 -1.48 -10.85 3.20
C VAL A 59 -0.50 -10.07 2.34
N ALA A 60 -0.39 -10.49 1.09
CA ALA A 60 0.04 -9.64 -0.01
C ALA A 60 -1.19 -9.01 -0.64
N ILE A 61 -1.10 -7.73 -1.01
CA ILE A 61 -2.17 -6.99 -1.67
C ILE A 61 -1.67 -6.63 -3.07
N GLN A 62 -2.26 -7.22 -4.10
CA GLN A 62 -1.82 -7.05 -5.49
C GLN A 62 -2.95 -6.50 -6.35
N GLY A 63 -2.69 -5.48 -7.17
CA GLY A 63 -3.66 -4.98 -8.14
C GLY A 63 -3.99 -6.04 -9.19
N VAL A 64 -5.27 -6.31 -9.42
CA VAL A 64 -5.69 -7.34 -10.40
C VAL A 64 -5.26 -6.94 -11.81
N GLN A 65 -5.42 -5.66 -12.17
CA GLN A 65 -5.11 -5.16 -13.51
C GLN A 65 -3.61 -4.98 -13.73
N THR A 66 -2.91 -4.40 -12.77
CA THR A 66 -1.49 -4.04 -12.92
C THR A 66 -0.54 -5.17 -12.56
N LYS A 67 -0.99 -6.16 -11.77
CA LYS A 67 -0.16 -7.20 -11.15
C LYS A 67 0.91 -6.68 -10.19
N LEU A 68 0.93 -5.38 -9.91
CA LEU A 68 1.83 -4.78 -8.94
C LEU A 68 1.35 -5.06 -7.51
N TYR A 69 2.28 -5.34 -6.61
CA TYR A 69 2.06 -5.44 -5.18
C TYR A 69 2.07 -4.04 -4.56
N LEU A 70 1.20 -3.80 -3.59
CA LEU A 70 1.42 -2.72 -2.63
C LEU A 70 2.59 -3.11 -1.73
N ALA A 71 3.43 -2.13 -1.40
CA ALA A 71 4.55 -2.30 -0.50
C ALA A 71 4.74 -1.03 0.35
N MET A 72 5.41 -1.18 1.50
CA MET A 72 5.73 -0.05 2.38
C MET A 72 7.22 -0.06 2.70
N ASN A 73 7.90 1.04 2.37
CA ASN A 73 9.33 1.15 2.58
C ASN A 73 9.70 1.54 4.03
N SER A 74 11.01 1.52 4.32
CA SER A 74 11.58 1.84 5.64
C SER A 74 11.33 3.27 6.12
N GLU A 75 10.97 4.19 5.22
CA GLU A 75 10.55 5.53 5.58
C GLU A 75 9.04 5.61 5.85
N GLY A 76 8.27 4.60 5.47
CA GLY A 76 6.82 4.52 5.64
C GLY A 76 6.03 5.00 4.44
N TYR A 77 6.67 5.26 3.30
CA TYR A 77 5.95 5.54 2.05
C TYR A 77 5.36 4.26 1.49
N LEU A 78 4.12 4.35 1.04
CA LEU A 78 3.50 3.30 0.24
C LEU A 78 3.95 3.47 -1.20
N TYR A 79 4.29 2.35 -1.83
CA TYR A 79 4.73 2.31 -3.21
C TYR A 79 4.28 0.99 -3.85
N THR A 80 4.56 0.83 -5.14
CA THR A 80 4.22 -0.37 -5.90
C THR A 80 5.47 -1.17 -6.24
N SER A 81 5.36 -2.49 -6.21
CA SER A 81 6.47 -3.41 -6.49
C SER A 81 6.03 -4.46 -7.50
N GLU A 82 6.83 -4.69 -8.54
CA GLU A 82 6.63 -5.82 -9.47
C GLU A 82 6.93 -7.16 -8.78
N HIS A 83 7.94 -7.17 -7.91
CA HIS A 83 8.38 -8.36 -7.20
C HIS A 83 7.76 -8.43 -5.82
N PHE A 84 7.46 -9.65 -5.38
CA PHE A 84 7.03 -9.88 -4.01
C PHE A 84 8.24 -9.86 -3.06
N THR A 85 8.29 -8.85 -2.20
CA THR A 85 9.37 -8.63 -1.23
C THR A 85 8.83 -8.67 0.21
N PRO A 86 9.70 -8.67 1.24
CA PRO A 86 9.25 -8.51 2.62
C PRO A 86 8.41 -7.23 2.87
N GLU A 87 8.65 -6.16 2.11
CA GLU A 87 7.89 -4.90 2.20
C GLU A 87 6.45 -5.02 1.66
N CYS A 88 6.16 -6.07 0.87
CA CYS A 88 4.83 -6.38 0.35
C CYS A 88 3.94 -7.11 1.36
N LYS A 89 4.47 -7.47 2.54
CA LYS A 89 3.75 -8.25 3.55
C LYS A 89 3.04 -7.34 4.54
N PHE A 90 1.71 -7.41 4.55
CA PHE A 90 0.88 -6.68 5.49
C PHE A 90 0.23 -7.61 6.50
N LYS A 91 0.38 -7.29 7.79
CA LYS A 91 -0.43 -7.90 8.85
C LYS A 91 -1.84 -7.36 8.77
N GLU A 92 -2.82 -8.24 8.56
CA GLU A 92 -4.23 -7.89 8.69
C GLU A 92 -4.68 -8.05 10.14
N SER A 93 -5.50 -7.12 10.62
CA SER A 93 -6.05 -7.18 11.98
C SER A 93 -7.42 -6.54 12.03
N VAL A 94 -8.35 -7.22 12.67
CA VAL A 94 -9.70 -6.68 12.92
C VAL A 94 -9.62 -5.55 13.95
N PHE A 95 -10.42 -4.52 13.76
CA PHE A 95 -10.62 -3.39 14.65
C PHE A 95 -12.11 -3.19 14.91
N GLU A 96 -12.48 -3.11 16.19
CA GLU A 96 -13.88 -2.96 16.66
C GLU A 96 -14.86 -3.96 16.04
N ASN A 97 -14.40 -5.19 15.76
CA ASN A 97 -15.17 -6.28 15.14
C ASN A 97 -15.79 -5.97 13.77
N TYR A 98 -15.41 -4.87 13.12
CA TYR A 98 -16.04 -4.43 11.87
C TYR A 98 -15.02 -4.08 10.79
N TYR A 99 -13.97 -3.32 11.14
CA TYR A 99 -12.97 -2.88 10.18
C TYR A 99 -11.76 -3.82 10.16
N VAL A 100 -11.07 -3.85 9.03
CA VAL A 100 -9.76 -4.47 8.89
C VAL A 100 -8.71 -3.37 8.73
N THR A 101 -7.58 -3.56 9.41
CA THR A 101 -6.39 -2.71 9.32
C THR A 101 -5.25 -3.52 8.71
N TYR A 102 -4.43 -2.89 7.87
CA TYR A 102 -3.26 -3.50 7.24
C TYR A 102 -2.01 -2.74 7.68
N SER A 103 -1.07 -3.43 8.34
CA SER A 103 0.17 -2.83 8.82
C SER A 103 1.40 -3.49 8.23
N SER A 104 2.49 -2.73 8.07
CA SER A 104 3.78 -3.31 7.69
C SER A 104 4.18 -4.42 8.67
N MET A 105 4.64 -5.54 8.13
CA MET A 105 5.19 -6.63 8.93
C MET A 105 6.54 -6.27 9.57
N ILE A 106 7.34 -5.43 8.90
CA ILE A 106 8.74 -5.19 9.26
C ILE A 106 9.01 -3.77 9.78
N TYR A 107 8.12 -2.81 9.53
CA TYR A 107 8.31 -1.43 9.98
C TYR A 107 7.30 -0.99 11.04
N ARG A 108 7.85 -0.32 12.07
CA ARG A 108 7.11 0.23 13.21
C ARG A 108 7.91 1.34 13.86
N GLN A 109 7.25 2.13 14.71
CA GLN A 109 7.93 3.10 15.55
C GLN A 109 8.88 2.38 16.52
N GLN A 110 10.16 2.72 16.49
CA GLN A 110 11.19 2.02 17.27
C GLN A 110 10.95 2.08 18.78
N GLN A 111 10.60 3.25 19.30
CA GLN A 111 10.44 3.45 20.75
C GLN A 111 9.13 2.86 21.30
N SER A 112 8.00 3.12 20.63
CA SER A 112 6.68 2.72 21.14
C SER A 112 6.17 1.38 20.61
N GLY A 113 6.87 0.77 19.66
CA GLY A 113 6.41 -0.44 18.96
C GLY A 113 5.17 -0.24 18.08
N ARG A 114 4.65 0.99 17.97
CA ARG A 114 3.44 1.31 17.20
C ARG A 114 3.63 0.98 15.72
N GLY A 115 2.78 0.09 15.18
CA GLY A 115 2.81 -0.29 13.77
C GLY A 115 2.56 0.88 12.82
N TRP A 116 3.00 0.72 11.58
CA TRP A 116 2.72 1.63 10.47
C TRP A 116 1.67 1.00 9.55
N TYR A 117 0.70 1.79 9.11
CA TYR A 117 -0.52 1.26 8.50
C TYR A 117 -0.74 1.82 7.10
N LEU A 118 -1.29 1.00 6.21
CA LEU A 118 -1.96 1.47 5.02
C LEU A 118 -3.11 2.39 5.45
N GLY A 119 -3.29 3.53 4.79
CA GLY A 119 -4.43 4.40 5.06
C GLY A 119 -4.60 5.54 4.07
N LEU A 120 -5.83 6.03 3.98
CA LEU A 120 -6.20 7.19 3.18
C LEU A 120 -6.59 8.36 4.09
N ASN A 121 -6.38 9.60 3.65
CA ASN A 121 -6.89 10.79 4.34
C ASN A 121 -8.37 11.05 3.99
N LYS A 122 -8.93 12.22 4.33
CA LYS A 122 -10.36 12.54 4.06
C LYS A 122 -10.62 12.87 2.60
N GLU A 123 -9.57 13.23 1.89
CA GLU A 123 -9.55 13.61 0.49
C GLU A 123 -9.33 12.39 -0.43
N GLY A 124 -9.12 11.20 0.15
CA GLY A 124 -8.87 9.97 -0.58
C GLY A 124 -7.41 9.75 -0.96
N GLU A 125 -6.49 10.56 -0.47
CA GLU A 125 -5.07 10.47 -0.81
C GLU A 125 -4.34 9.49 0.12
N ILE A 126 -3.33 8.81 -0.44
CA ILE A 126 -2.49 7.87 0.31
C ILE A 126 -1.67 8.59 1.39
N MET A 127 -1.64 8.02 2.59
CA MET A 127 -0.90 8.57 3.72
C MET A 127 0.39 7.80 3.99
N LYS A 128 1.42 8.49 4.48
CA LYS A 128 2.63 7.87 5.01
C LYS A 128 2.29 6.98 6.22
N GLY A 129 2.75 5.73 6.22
CA GLY A 129 2.30 4.70 7.14
C GLY A 129 2.55 5.00 8.61
N ASN A 130 3.61 5.74 8.94
CA ASN A 130 3.91 6.18 10.31
C ASN A 130 2.93 7.26 10.82
N HIS A 131 2.21 7.95 9.91
CA HIS A 131 1.18 8.95 10.24
C HIS A 131 -0.21 8.33 10.41
N VAL A 132 -0.41 7.10 9.93
CA VAL A 132 -1.66 6.37 10.09
C VAL A 132 -1.67 5.65 11.44
N LYS A 133 -2.78 5.77 12.18
CA LYS A 133 -2.94 5.16 13.51
C LYS A 133 -4.07 4.13 13.48
N LYS A 134 -3.87 2.98 14.13
CA LYS A 134 -4.83 1.86 14.17
C LYS A 134 -6.24 2.27 14.58
N ASN A 135 -6.38 3.21 15.51
CA ASN A 135 -7.65 3.66 16.05
C ASN A 135 -8.23 4.90 15.32
N LYS A 136 -7.71 5.24 14.14
CA LYS A 136 -8.18 6.36 13.35
C LYS A 136 -8.83 5.85 12.06
N PRO A 137 -9.94 6.47 11.62
CA PRO A 137 -10.65 6.09 10.40
C PRO A 137 -9.79 5.89 9.15
N ALA A 138 -8.71 6.66 9.01
CA ALA A 138 -7.75 6.52 7.93
C ALA A 138 -7.20 5.09 7.75
N ALA A 139 -7.06 4.31 8.83
CA ALA A 139 -6.52 2.95 8.80
C ALA A 139 -7.58 1.86 8.51
N HIS A 140 -8.86 2.23 8.46
CA HIS A 140 -9.97 1.31 8.53
C HIS A 140 -10.51 0.99 7.14
N PHE A 141 -10.42 -0.27 6.74
CA PHE A 141 -10.96 -0.76 5.49
C PHE A 141 -12.03 -1.82 5.73
N LEU A 142 -12.98 -1.88 4.83
CA LEU A 142 -13.97 -2.94 4.72
C LEU A 142 -13.69 -3.70 3.41
N PRO A 143 -13.13 -4.92 3.47
CA PRO A 143 -13.06 -5.78 2.30
C PRO A 143 -14.47 -6.07 1.78
N LYS A 144 -14.70 -5.87 0.49
CA LYS A 144 -15.90 -6.29 -0.23
C LYS A 144 -15.49 -7.45 -1.13
N PRO A 145 -15.58 -8.73 -0.69
CA PRO A 145 -15.12 -9.87 -1.49
C PRO A 145 -16.00 -10.07 -2.72
N LEU A 146 -15.39 -10.41 -3.85
CA LEU A 146 -16.10 -10.76 -5.09
C LEU A 146 -16.11 -12.26 -5.32
N LYS A 147 -14.94 -12.91 -5.18
CA LYS A 147 -14.80 -14.37 -5.34
C LYS A 147 -13.57 -14.89 -4.62
N VAL A 148 -13.61 -16.17 -4.29
CA VAL A 148 -12.43 -16.94 -3.88
C VAL A 148 -11.60 -17.27 -5.12
N ALA A 149 -10.28 -17.25 -4.98
CA ALA A 149 -9.36 -17.64 -6.04
C ALA A 149 -8.15 -18.40 -5.47
N MET A 150 -7.59 -19.29 -6.28
CA MET A 150 -6.35 -19.99 -5.96
C MET A 150 -5.17 -19.24 -6.60
N TYR A 151 -4.13 -19.00 -5.81
CA TYR A 151 -2.93 -18.31 -6.24
C TYR A 151 -1.72 -19.23 -6.07
N LYS A 152 -0.80 -19.18 -7.02
CA LYS A 152 0.55 -19.70 -6.78
C LYS A 152 1.19 -18.88 -5.66
N GLU A 153 1.94 -19.53 -4.79
CA GLU A 153 2.73 -18.83 -3.77
C GLU A 153 3.73 -17.87 -4.45
N PRO A 154 3.67 -16.55 -4.15
CA PRO A 154 4.59 -15.58 -4.73
C PRO A 154 6.03 -15.86 -4.32
N SER A 155 6.96 -15.85 -5.27
CA SER A 155 8.39 -16.03 -4.99
C SER A 155 8.93 -14.80 -4.25
N LEU A 156 9.49 -15.01 -3.05
CA LEU A 156 10.05 -13.94 -2.23
C LEU A 156 11.41 -13.51 -2.80
N HIS A 157 11.57 -12.22 -3.06
CA HIS A 157 12.82 -11.60 -3.50
C HIS A 157 13.41 -10.71 -2.40
N ASP A 158 14.74 -10.62 -2.35
CA ASP A 158 15.45 -9.81 -1.38
C ASP A 158 15.45 -8.33 -1.76
N LEU A 159 15.41 -7.44 -0.76
CA LEU A 159 15.37 -5.99 -0.99
C LEU A 159 16.66 -5.44 -1.63
N THR A 160 17.80 -6.10 -1.37
CA THR A 160 19.13 -5.69 -1.85
C THR A 160 19.32 -5.91 -3.35
N GLU A 161 18.55 -6.80 -3.97
CA GLU A 161 18.62 -7.09 -5.40
C GLU A 161 18.11 -5.91 -6.25
N PHE A 162 17.21 -5.08 -5.69
CA PHE A 162 16.56 -3.98 -6.40
C PHE A 162 17.22 -2.61 -6.20
N SER A 163 18.15 -2.48 -5.25
CA SER A 163 18.95 -1.24 -5.10
C SER A 163 19.83 -0.94 -6.33
N ARG A 164 19.97 -1.91 -7.24
CA ARG A 164 20.75 -1.81 -8.49
C ARG A 164 19.92 -1.43 -9.71
N SER A 165 18.60 -1.47 -9.62
CA SER A 165 17.68 -1.22 -10.74
C SER A 165 16.64 -0.20 -10.30
N GLY A 166 17.01 1.08 -10.41
CA GLY A 166 16.14 2.19 -10.03
C GLY A 166 14.83 2.18 -10.81
N SER A 167 13.71 2.03 -10.11
CA SER A 167 12.38 2.42 -10.58
C SER A 167 11.39 2.29 -9.42
N GLY A 168 10.73 3.39 -9.09
CA GLY A 168 9.81 3.51 -7.96
C GLY A 168 9.74 4.97 -7.58
N THR A 169 9.17 5.80 -8.46
CA THR A 169 8.95 7.21 -8.17
C THR A 169 8.11 7.33 -6.90
N PRO A 170 8.62 7.96 -5.82
CA PRO A 170 7.79 8.30 -4.69
C PRO A 170 6.66 9.20 -5.20
N THR A 171 5.41 8.88 -4.87
CA THR A 171 4.27 9.76 -5.12
C THR A 171 4.54 11.08 -4.40
N LYS A 172 5.04 12.08 -5.14
CA LYS A 172 5.25 13.44 -4.64
C LYS A 172 3.89 14.04 -4.35
N SER A 173 3.51 14.10 -3.08
CA SER A 173 2.55 15.09 -2.61
C SER A 173 3.09 16.48 -2.97
N ARG A 174 2.38 17.21 -3.81
CA ARG A 174 2.70 18.59 -4.21
C ARG A 174 2.55 19.50 -2.99
N SER A 175 3.63 19.69 -2.23
CA SER A 175 3.77 20.82 -1.31
C SER A 175 4.33 21.99 -2.11
N VAL A 176 3.50 22.97 -2.45
CA VAL A 176 3.99 24.25 -2.98
C VAL A 176 4.62 25.01 -1.82
N SER A 177 5.95 25.11 -1.80
CA SER A 177 6.68 26.06 -0.97
C SER A 177 8.06 26.31 -1.59
N GLY A 178 8.36 27.59 -1.85
CA GLY A 178 9.73 28.07 -1.99
C GLY A 178 10.04 28.78 -3.31
N VAL A 179 9.86 30.10 -3.33
CA VAL A 179 10.81 30.98 -4.04
C VAL A 179 11.39 31.90 -2.98
N LEU A 180 12.68 31.73 -2.70
CA LEU A 180 13.47 32.60 -1.83
C LEU A 180 14.24 33.61 -2.67
N ASN A 181 14.19 34.85 -2.19
CA ASN A 181 15.22 35.90 -2.17
C ASN A 181 15.86 36.44 -3.46
N GLY A 182 15.85 37.78 -3.54
CA GLY A 182 16.96 38.55 -4.09
C GLY A 182 16.65 40.05 -4.23
N GLY A 183 17.40 40.91 -3.54
CA GLY A 183 17.72 42.26 -4.05
C GLY A 183 17.35 43.47 -3.18
N LYS A 184 18.38 44.18 -2.71
CA LYS A 184 18.35 45.50 -2.06
C LYS A 184 17.85 46.62 -2.99
N SER A 185 17.22 47.66 -2.42
CA SER A 185 17.53 49.08 -2.71
C SER A 185 16.88 50.02 -1.67
N MET A 186 17.63 51.06 -1.26
CA MET A 186 17.20 52.16 -0.40
C MET A 186 16.37 53.19 -1.18
N SER A 187 15.41 53.87 -0.52
CA SER A 187 15.08 55.28 -0.78
C SER A 187 14.17 55.87 0.30
N HIS A 188 14.47 57.12 0.69
CA HIS A 188 13.71 58.03 1.56
C HIS A 188 12.27 58.30 1.10
N ASN A 189 11.33 58.57 2.03
CA ASN A 189 10.80 59.92 2.36
C ASN A 189 9.56 59.89 3.30
N GLU A 190 9.64 60.74 4.33
CA GLU A 190 8.66 61.65 4.96
C GLU A 190 7.11 61.46 5.00
N SER A 191 6.56 61.99 6.12
CA SER A 191 5.20 62.50 6.41
C SER A 191 4.13 61.43 6.73
N THR A 192 3.33 61.52 7.80
CA THR A 192 2.80 62.64 8.60
C THR A 192 2.67 62.24 10.07
#